data_AF-A0A4Q4ZVA2-F1
#
_entry.id   AF-A0A4Q4ZVA2-F1
#
_cell.length_a   1.000
_cell.length_b   1.000
_cell.length_c   1.000
_cell.angle_alpha   90.00
_cell.angle_beta   90.00
_cell.angle_gamma   90.00
#
_symmetry.space_group_name_H-M   'P 1'
#
loop_
_entity.id
_entity.type
_entity.pdbx_description
1 polymer ?
#
loop_
_entity_poly.entity_id
_entity_poly.type
_entity_poly.pdbx_seq_one_letter_code
_entity_poly.pdbx_strand_id
1 'polypeptide(L)'
;MQRPQEFIGVSYAGRGFYIKKPPTWDALLRTVSQRFQLSYATAASLRALYSSDMSGTSPRWEVDASAWAGVEPDSSIYLETNESVKEEAEGTGPPDENTGSLEVRSRIHDRINVQIKAFEPNPTFVGIEDGDIIEVRRGILGGRPAIYLLSPISLQAVKVSVVLRPEWDFTVLYPLAPMTKSVDNSTSTVSWTVSVQPDGTLTQHSTGRQSSYLFWEARSVLSSTPRLLPAGGFNLAFDPSNPTVFFEPWHVSVTLPFDSLEQYLGDVLQSLTLTPAMCTEFIVYWLPSFQRIRDRGQHIRFTFVPQEAFNKAAELKIEGAIPKAVARVFMLFGGVVKQESRDPDADYQLIIEDACHIDWPGVIGLDIWGMEDEAAFRVLEWGGMEVPMLSY
;
A
#
# COMPACT_ATOMS: atom_id res chain seq x y z
N MET A 1 12.38 -44.73 16.37
CA MET A 1 13.56 -43.84 16.40
C MET A 1 13.07 -42.43 16.72
N GLN A 2 13.30 -41.96 17.95
CA GLN A 2 13.03 -40.57 18.34
C GLN A 2 13.97 -39.65 17.56
N ARG A 3 13.41 -38.70 16.79
CA ARG A 3 14.20 -37.68 16.09
C ARG A 3 14.87 -36.76 17.13
N PRO A 4 16.16 -36.45 17.00
CA PRO A 4 16.84 -35.57 17.93
C PRO A 4 16.45 -34.11 17.68
N GLN A 5 16.21 -33.44 18.80
CA GLN A 5 16.02 -32.00 19.05
C GLN A 5 16.62 -31.00 18.05
N GLU A 6 15.75 -30.09 17.59
CA GLU A 6 15.96 -28.64 17.40
C GLU A 6 16.92 -28.12 16.33
N PHE A 7 16.82 -28.59 15.08
CA PHE A 7 17.59 -28.01 13.97
C PHE A 7 16.82 -26.94 13.21
N ILE A 8 17.53 -25.98 12.63
CA ILE A 8 17.00 -25.01 11.66
C ILE A 8 17.83 -25.08 10.38
N GLY A 9 17.18 -24.88 9.23
CA GLY A 9 17.85 -24.63 7.96
C GLY A 9 18.28 -23.17 7.88
N VAL A 10 19.49 -22.89 7.43
CA VAL A 10 19.95 -21.52 7.13
C VAL A 10 20.48 -21.49 5.71
N SER A 11 20.00 -20.56 4.90
CA SER A 11 20.42 -20.42 3.51
C SER A 11 20.78 -18.98 3.14
N TYR A 12 21.76 -18.83 2.27
CA TYR A 12 22.24 -17.55 1.73
C TYR A 12 22.80 -17.80 0.32
N ALA A 13 22.43 -16.96 -0.65
CA ALA A 13 22.95 -17.01 -2.02
C ALA A 13 22.93 -18.43 -2.65
N GLY A 14 21.82 -19.17 -2.46
CA GLY A 14 21.63 -20.53 -3.01
C GLY A 14 22.41 -21.64 -2.30
N ARG A 15 23.13 -21.34 -1.22
CA ARG A 15 23.82 -22.32 -0.37
C ARG A 15 23.14 -22.42 0.99
N GLY A 16 22.92 -23.63 1.48
CA GLY A 16 22.27 -23.85 2.78
C GLY A 16 22.98 -24.88 3.63
N PHE A 17 22.78 -24.79 4.94
CA PHE A 17 23.23 -25.79 5.91
C PHE A 17 22.22 -25.90 7.05
N TYR A 18 22.30 -27.00 7.79
CA TYR A 18 21.50 -27.23 8.98
C TYR A 18 22.35 -27.07 10.24
N ILE A 19 21.84 -26.34 11.22
CA ILE A 19 22.46 -26.17 12.54
C ILE A 19 21.42 -26.37 13.63
N LYS A 20 21.87 -26.76 14.82
CA LYS A 20 21.01 -26.67 16.01
C LYS A 20 20.66 -25.21 16.24
N LYS A 21 19.39 -24.88 16.56
CA LYS A 21 18.93 -23.50 16.78
C LYS A 21 19.86 -22.80 17.78
N PRO A 22 20.60 -21.75 17.36
CA PRO A 22 21.41 -20.98 18.29
C PRO A 22 20.57 -20.32 19.40
N PRO A 23 21.08 -20.20 20.63
CA PRO A 23 20.29 -19.64 21.75
C PRO A 23 20.00 -18.15 21.60
N THR A 24 20.80 -17.43 20.80
CA THR A 24 20.65 -15.98 20.56
C THR A 24 20.81 -15.65 19.09
N TRP A 25 20.26 -14.51 18.69
CA TRP A 25 20.43 -13.95 17.34
C TRP A 25 21.90 -13.69 17.01
N ASP A 26 22.66 -13.16 17.97
CA ASP A 26 24.10 -12.93 17.80
C ASP A 26 24.87 -14.24 17.51
N ALA A 27 24.49 -15.33 18.19
CA ALA A 27 25.09 -16.64 17.94
C ALA A 27 24.76 -17.18 16.54
N LEU A 28 23.55 -16.88 16.02
CA LEU A 28 23.20 -17.16 14.63
C LEU A 28 24.08 -16.34 13.67
N LEU A 29 24.19 -15.02 13.86
CA LEU A 29 25.00 -14.15 12.99
C LEU A 29 26.47 -14.55 12.95
N ARG A 30 27.06 -14.92 14.11
CA ARG A 30 28.43 -15.45 14.16
C ARG A 30 28.58 -16.75 13.38
N THR A 31 27.58 -17.63 13.48
CA THR A 31 27.58 -18.90 12.74
C THR A 31 27.46 -18.66 11.22
N VAL A 32 26.60 -17.73 10.81
CA VAL A 32 26.42 -17.29 9.41
C VAL A 32 27.72 -16.69 8.87
N SER A 33 28.32 -15.76 9.61
CA SER A 33 29.60 -15.13 9.26
C SER A 33 30.70 -16.17 9.05
N GLN A 34 30.83 -17.15 9.95
CA GLN A 34 31.83 -18.22 9.83
C GLN A 34 31.53 -19.18 8.67
N ARG A 35 30.28 -19.62 8.51
CA ARG A 35 29.91 -20.66 7.54
C ARG A 35 29.87 -20.15 6.10
N PHE A 36 29.44 -18.90 5.90
CA PHE A 36 29.41 -18.27 4.58
C PHE A 36 30.64 -17.38 4.31
N GLN A 37 31.62 -17.35 5.22
CA GLN A 37 32.85 -16.54 5.11
C GLN A 37 32.56 -15.05 4.88
N LEU A 38 31.55 -14.53 5.58
CA LEU A 38 31.15 -13.12 5.54
C LEU A 38 31.74 -12.35 6.72
N SER A 39 31.97 -11.05 6.57
CA SER A 39 32.23 -10.20 7.74
C SER A 39 31.02 -10.21 8.67
N TYR A 40 31.23 -10.00 9.98
CA TYR A 40 30.10 -9.92 10.92
C TYR A 40 29.14 -8.79 10.56
N ALA A 41 29.66 -7.63 10.14
CA ALA A 41 28.85 -6.50 9.67
C ALA A 41 28.01 -6.87 8.45
N THR A 42 28.59 -7.59 7.49
CA THR A 42 27.85 -8.10 6.33
C THR A 42 26.76 -9.07 6.76
N ALA A 43 27.07 -10.05 7.60
CA ALA A 43 26.07 -11.01 8.11
C ALA A 43 24.92 -10.32 8.88
N ALA A 44 25.23 -9.27 9.66
CA ALA A 44 24.24 -8.48 10.39
C ALA A 44 23.40 -7.57 9.49
N SER A 45 23.92 -7.19 8.32
CA SER A 45 23.20 -6.39 7.32
C SER A 45 22.29 -7.19 6.39
N LEU A 46 22.40 -8.53 6.41
CA LEU A 46 21.55 -9.40 5.60
C LEU A 46 20.12 -9.39 6.15
N ARG A 47 19.17 -9.34 5.21
CA ARG A 47 17.76 -9.51 5.53
C ARG A 47 17.49 -10.98 5.82
N ALA A 48 16.93 -11.28 6.99
CA ALA A 48 16.62 -12.64 7.38
C ALA A 48 15.12 -12.90 7.27
N LEU A 49 14.75 -13.93 6.53
CA LEU A 49 13.39 -14.35 6.29
C LEU A 49 13.15 -15.73 6.90
N TYR A 50 12.23 -15.83 7.84
CA TYR A 50 11.79 -17.08 8.45
C TYR A 50 10.70 -17.75 7.62
N SER A 51 10.75 -19.08 7.56
CA SER A 51 9.70 -19.97 7.09
C SER A 51 9.42 -21.02 8.17
N SER A 52 8.14 -21.22 8.51
CA SER A 52 7.70 -22.19 9.52
C SER A 52 7.94 -23.65 9.13
N ASP A 53 8.32 -23.91 7.88
CA ASP A 53 8.71 -25.23 7.42
C ASP A 53 10.08 -25.24 6.73
N MET A 54 10.61 -26.45 6.55
CA MET A 54 11.80 -26.71 5.75
C MET A 54 11.49 -27.10 4.29
N SER A 55 10.23 -26.98 3.86
CA SER A 55 9.79 -27.37 2.52
C SER A 55 10.04 -26.27 1.49
N GLY A 56 10.16 -25.01 1.96
CA GLY A 56 10.33 -23.84 1.09
C GLY A 56 9.05 -23.42 0.36
N THR A 57 7.91 -24.05 0.67
CA THR A 57 6.60 -23.72 0.11
C THR A 57 5.76 -22.82 1.04
N SER A 58 6.14 -22.74 2.31
CA SER A 58 5.51 -21.82 3.26
C SER A 58 5.90 -20.37 2.98
N PRO A 59 4.98 -19.42 3.23
CA PRO A 59 5.28 -17.99 3.11
C PRO A 59 6.44 -17.61 4.03
N ARG A 60 7.25 -16.65 3.59
CA ARG A 60 8.41 -16.16 4.32
C ARG A 60 8.12 -14.81 4.94
N TRP A 61 8.55 -14.59 6.18
CA TRP A 61 8.42 -13.30 6.85
C TRP A 61 9.74 -12.86 7.46
N GLU A 62 9.94 -11.55 7.52
CA GLU A 62 11.17 -10.99 8.06
C GLU A 62 11.27 -11.24 9.57
N VAL A 63 12.44 -11.69 10.00
CA VAL A 63 12.75 -12.02 11.40
C VAL A 63 14.01 -11.27 11.83
N ASP A 64 13.99 -10.76 13.05
CA ASP A 64 15.12 -10.05 13.64
C ASP A 64 15.47 -10.62 15.03
N ALA A 65 16.39 -9.95 15.73
CA ALA A 65 16.84 -10.36 17.06
C ALA A 65 15.72 -10.48 18.09
N SER A 66 14.66 -9.67 17.98
CA SER A 66 13.54 -9.65 18.93
C SER A 66 12.60 -10.85 18.75
N ALA A 67 12.43 -11.30 17.50
CA ALA A 67 11.59 -12.44 17.16
C ALA A 67 12.33 -13.79 17.27
N TRP A 68 13.65 -13.77 17.51
CA TRP A 68 14.48 -14.98 17.56
C TRP A 68 14.02 -16.02 18.61
N ALA A 69 13.50 -15.55 19.74
CA ALA A 69 12.98 -16.42 20.79
C ALA A 69 11.83 -17.30 20.27
N GLY A 70 10.98 -16.76 19.39
CA GLY A 70 9.81 -17.43 18.80
C GLY A 70 10.08 -18.29 17.57
N VAL A 71 11.31 -18.29 17.02
CA VAL A 71 11.68 -19.18 15.89
C VAL A 71 11.57 -20.63 16.32
N GLU A 72 10.67 -21.39 15.72
CA GLU A 72 10.51 -22.80 16.08
C GLU A 72 11.68 -23.64 15.54
N PRO A 73 12.04 -24.73 16.22
CA PRO A 73 12.88 -25.73 15.59
C PRO A 73 12.14 -26.45 14.45
N ASP A 74 12.86 -26.99 13.48
CA ASP A 74 12.36 -27.50 12.18
C ASP A 74 11.86 -26.40 11.21
N SER A 75 12.36 -25.17 11.37
CA SER A 75 12.12 -24.01 10.50
C SER A 75 13.30 -23.68 9.58
N SER A 76 13.11 -22.75 8.65
CA SER A 76 14.19 -22.25 7.77
C SER A 76 14.37 -20.74 7.85
N ILE A 77 15.62 -20.30 7.88
CA ILE A 77 16.05 -18.91 7.76
C ILE A 77 16.70 -18.71 6.39
N TYR A 78 16.18 -17.78 5.59
CA TYR A 78 16.74 -17.35 4.32
C TYR A 78 17.36 -15.98 4.49
N LEU A 79 18.61 -15.84 4.09
CA LEU A 79 19.34 -14.59 4.16
C LEU A 79 19.46 -14.02 2.75
N GLU A 80 19.12 -12.74 2.59
CA GLU A 80 19.12 -12.04 1.32
C GLU A 80 19.82 -10.68 1.47
N THR A 81 20.52 -10.26 0.42
CA THR A 81 21.14 -8.92 0.37
C THR A 81 20.06 -7.86 0.21
N ASN A 82 20.23 -6.75 0.91
CA ASN A 82 19.33 -5.61 0.80
C ASN A 82 19.65 -4.86 -0.51
N GLU A 83 19.12 -5.32 -1.65
CA GLU A 83 19.38 -4.68 -2.95
C GLU A 83 18.54 -3.42 -3.13
N SER A 84 19.11 -2.28 -2.74
CA SER A 84 18.87 -1.00 -3.40
C SER A 84 20.04 -0.72 -4.34
N VAL A 85 19.79 -0.82 -5.64
CA VAL A 85 20.56 -0.35 -6.81
C VAL A 85 21.90 0.35 -6.49
N LYS A 86 23.01 -0.28 -6.88
CA LYS A 86 24.14 0.38 -7.57
C LYS A 86 24.82 -0.59 -8.54
N GLU A 87 24.45 -0.48 -9.81
CA GLU A 87 25.35 -0.76 -10.92
C GLU A 87 26.45 0.33 -10.97
N GLU A 88 27.68 -0.15 -11.16
CA GLU A 88 28.91 0.48 -11.66
C GLU A 88 29.43 1.82 -11.08
N ALA A 89 30.62 1.74 -10.48
CA ALA A 89 31.83 2.29 -11.12
C ALA A 89 33.10 1.66 -10.49
N GLU A 90 33.89 0.97 -11.32
CA GLU A 90 35.30 0.69 -11.04
C GLU A 90 36.06 2.01 -10.81
N GLY A 91 36.84 2.06 -9.74
CA GLY A 91 37.70 3.20 -9.41
C GLY A 91 38.54 2.89 -8.18
N THR A 92 39.75 2.39 -8.40
CA THR A 92 40.77 2.10 -7.39
C THR A 92 41.14 3.32 -6.53
N GLY A 93 41.01 3.21 -5.21
CA GLY A 93 41.55 4.15 -4.21
C GLY A 93 41.36 3.60 -2.78
N PRO A 94 42.27 3.85 -1.83
CA PRO A 94 42.24 3.24 -0.50
C PRO A 94 41.08 3.80 0.35
N PRO A 95 40.65 3.09 1.41
CA PRO A 95 39.47 3.46 2.18
C PRO A 95 39.77 4.65 3.08
N ASP A 96 39.09 5.77 2.83
CA ASP A 96 39.04 6.89 3.78
C ASP A 96 38.03 6.55 4.88
N GLU A 97 38.53 6.45 6.11
CA GLU A 97 37.75 6.35 7.35
C GLU A 97 37.00 7.68 7.57
N ASN A 98 35.85 7.86 6.92
CA ASN A 98 34.82 8.81 7.38
C ASN A 98 33.51 8.61 6.63
N THR A 99 32.65 7.76 7.17
CA THR A 99 31.24 7.77 6.79
C THR A 99 30.43 7.39 8.01
N GLY A 100 29.98 8.42 8.76
CA GLY A 100 28.99 8.25 9.81
C GLY A 100 27.71 7.67 9.20
N SER A 101 27.41 6.42 9.53
CA SER A 101 26.17 5.76 9.13
C SER A 101 25.04 6.16 10.08
N LEU A 102 23.97 6.70 9.51
CA LEU A 102 22.71 6.94 10.20
C LEU A 102 22.03 5.60 10.50
N GLU A 103 22.15 5.10 11.75
CA GLU A 103 21.36 3.96 12.22
C GLU A 103 19.92 4.41 12.52
N VAL A 104 18.99 4.13 11.60
CA VAL A 104 17.55 4.23 11.84
C VAL A 104 17.09 2.95 12.55
N ARG A 105 16.76 3.06 13.84
CA ARG A 105 16.13 1.98 14.61
C ARG A 105 14.62 2.12 14.56
N SER A 106 13.96 1.19 13.87
CA SER A 106 12.50 1.10 13.82
C SER A 106 11.94 0.60 15.16
N ARG A 107 11.14 1.42 15.83
CA ARG A 107 10.06 0.97 16.73
C ARG A 107 8.73 1.35 16.10
N ILE A 108 7.79 0.43 16.17
CA ILE A 108 6.50 0.48 15.51
C ILE A 108 5.58 1.47 16.25
N HIS A 109 4.82 2.24 15.47
CA HIS A 109 3.78 3.23 15.80
C HIS A 109 4.26 4.69 15.93
N ASP A 110 3.72 5.50 15.01
CA ASP A 110 3.49 6.94 15.03
C ASP A 110 4.68 7.88 15.22
N ARG A 111 4.81 8.85 14.29
CA ARG A 111 5.78 9.96 14.27
C ARG A 111 7.15 9.60 14.84
N ILE A 112 8.07 9.22 13.95
CA ILE A 112 9.48 9.14 14.35
C ILE A 112 9.96 10.59 14.51
N ASN A 113 10.08 11.06 15.75
CA ASN A 113 10.84 12.26 16.08
C ASN A 113 12.30 11.85 16.24
N VAL A 114 13.13 12.15 15.24
CA VAL A 114 14.57 11.96 15.36
C VAL A 114 15.17 13.22 15.95
N GLN A 115 15.71 13.15 17.17
CA GLN A 115 16.60 14.19 17.70
C GLN A 115 17.99 13.98 17.12
N ILE A 116 18.49 14.96 16.38
CA ILE A 116 19.89 14.96 15.93
C ILE A 116 20.76 15.41 17.11
N LYS A 117 21.84 14.66 17.37
CA LYS A 117 23.02 15.13 18.10
C LYS A 117 24.10 15.50 17.08
N ALA A 118 24.25 16.79 16.78
CA ALA A 118 25.24 17.26 15.83
C ALA A 118 26.64 17.20 16.48
N PHE A 119 27.47 16.25 16.05
CA PHE A 119 28.91 16.33 16.26
C PHE A 119 29.56 16.86 14.97
N GLU A 120 29.87 18.16 15.01
CA GLU A 120 30.69 18.94 14.07
C GLU A 120 30.16 19.22 12.64
N PRO A 121 30.56 20.37 12.05
CA PRO A 121 29.86 20.99 10.94
C PRO A 121 30.36 20.42 9.61
N ASN A 122 29.51 19.67 8.89
CA ASN A 122 29.75 19.31 7.50
C ASN A 122 28.70 20.02 6.61
N PRO A 123 29.08 20.70 5.52
CA PRO A 123 28.33 21.82 4.96
C PRO A 123 27.26 21.43 3.92
N THR A 124 26.76 20.19 3.92
CA THR A 124 25.76 19.71 2.94
C THR A 124 24.35 19.56 3.50
N PHE A 125 24.15 19.70 4.81
CA PHE A 125 22.82 19.87 5.40
C PHE A 125 22.55 21.36 5.60
N VAL A 126 21.93 22.00 4.61
CA VAL A 126 21.53 23.40 4.75
C VAL A 126 20.38 23.47 5.77
N GLY A 127 20.66 24.01 6.96
CA GLY A 127 19.65 24.52 7.90
C GLY A 127 19.05 23.53 8.91
N ILE A 128 19.69 22.38 9.19
CA ILE A 128 19.27 21.47 10.27
C ILE A 128 20.22 21.64 11.46
N GLU A 129 19.68 21.98 12.63
CA GLU A 129 20.42 22.25 13.87
C GLU A 129 20.32 21.10 14.89
N ASP A 130 21.21 21.11 15.89
CA ASP A 130 21.18 20.19 17.02
C ASP A 130 19.86 20.35 17.80
N GLY A 131 19.12 19.26 17.98
CA GLY A 131 17.79 19.29 18.61
C GLY A 131 16.60 19.47 17.65
N ASP A 132 16.84 19.65 16.35
CA ASP A 132 15.76 19.62 15.35
C ASP A 132 15.05 18.26 15.31
N ILE A 133 13.77 18.31 14.99
CA ILE A 133 12.90 17.14 14.90
C ILE A 133 12.68 16.81 13.43
N ILE A 134 13.23 15.68 12.96
CA ILE A 134 12.89 15.13 11.64
C ILE A 134 11.63 14.29 11.79
N GLU A 135 10.56 14.65 11.07
CA GLU A 135 9.35 13.84 10.97
C GLU A 135 9.52 12.81 9.83
N VAL A 136 9.70 11.53 10.17
CA VAL A 136 9.73 10.45 9.17
C VAL A 136 8.32 9.88 9.00
N ARG A 137 7.77 10.01 7.78
CA ARG A 137 6.49 9.40 7.39
C ARG A 137 6.75 8.27 6.41
N ARG A 138 6.16 7.09 6.63
CA ARG A 138 6.12 6.05 5.58
C ARG A 138 5.26 6.57 4.44
N GLY A 139 5.76 6.48 3.21
CA GLY A 139 4.95 6.78 2.03
C GLY A 139 3.71 5.88 2.03
N ILE A 140 2.54 6.50 1.97
CA ILE A 140 1.27 5.77 1.89
C ILE A 140 1.07 5.38 0.42
N LEU A 141 0.76 4.12 0.18
CA LEU A 141 0.50 3.58 -1.16
C LEU A 141 -1.00 3.59 -1.41
N GLY A 142 -1.43 4.31 -2.45
CA GLY A 142 -2.74 4.12 -3.06
C GLY A 142 -2.68 2.81 -3.86
N GLY A 143 -3.32 1.78 -3.33
CA GLY A 143 -3.31 0.44 -3.89
C GLY A 143 -4.47 0.20 -4.85
N ARG A 144 -4.13 -0.36 -6.01
CA ARG A 144 -5.01 -0.96 -7.02
C ARG A 144 -6.27 -0.19 -7.41
N PRO A 145 -6.18 1.03 -7.95
CA PRO A 145 -7.15 1.48 -8.94
C PRO A 145 -7.23 0.54 -10.16
N ALA A 146 -8.21 -0.37 -10.16
CA ALA A 146 -8.55 -1.24 -11.28
C ALA A 146 -9.72 -0.65 -12.07
N ILE A 147 -9.53 -0.40 -13.37
CA ILE A 147 -10.47 0.24 -14.29
C ILE A 147 -11.04 -0.80 -15.25
N TYR A 148 -12.35 -1.01 -15.18
CA TYR A 148 -13.13 -1.89 -16.05
C TYR A 148 -13.90 -1.06 -17.07
N LEU A 149 -13.83 -1.49 -18.33
CA LEU A 149 -14.61 -0.91 -19.43
C LEU A 149 -15.72 -1.91 -19.77
N LEU A 150 -16.96 -1.56 -19.43
CA LEU A 150 -18.12 -2.44 -19.53
C LEU A 150 -18.97 -1.98 -20.71
N SER A 151 -19.01 -2.75 -21.80
CA SER A 151 -19.77 -2.39 -23.00
C SER A 151 -20.54 -3.61 -23.50
N PRO A 152 -21.82 -3.50 -23.89
CA PRO A 152 -22.55 -4.61 -24.50
C PRO A 152 -22.14 -4.88 -25.97
N ILE A 153 -21.40 -3.94 -26.58
CA ILE A 153 -20.92 -4.02 -27.95
C ILE A 153 -19.39 -3.90 -28.00
N SER A 154 -18.78 -4.43 -29.05
CA SER A 154 -17.35 -4.25 -29.29
C SER A 154 -17.03 -2.78 -29.61
N LEU A 155 -16.11 -2.19 -28.85
CA LEU A 155 -15.59 -0.84 -29.07
C LEU A 155 -14.15 -0.91 -29.54
N GLN A 156 -13.76 -0.05 -30.48
CA GLN A 156 -12.40 0.01 -31.01
C GLN A 156 -11.73 1.33 -30.61
N ALA A 157 -10.44 1.25 -30.30
CA ALA A 157 -9.58 2.40 -30.03
C ALA A 157 -10.11 3.35 -28.93
N VAL A 158 -10.64 2.79 -27.83
CA VAL A 158 -10.97 3.57 -26.63
C VAL A 158 -9.67 3.95 -25.95
N LYS A 159 -9.43 5.25 -25.79
CA LYS A 159 -8.24 5.76 -25.11
C LYS A 159 -8.61 6.16 -23.68
N VAL A 160 -7.99 5.51 -22.71
CA VAL A 160 -8.14 5.77 -21.29
C VAL A 160 -6.87 6.42 -20.79
N SER A 161 -6.96 7.59 -20.16
CA SER A 161 -5.81 8.29 -19.60
C SER A 161 -6.05 8.63 -18.14
N VAL A 162 -5.04 8.41 -17.31
CA VAL A 162 -5.04 8.82 -15.90
C VAL A 162 -4.00 9.91 -15.73
N VAL A 163 -4.43 11.06 -15.22
CA VAL A 163 -3.56 12.21 -14.91
C VAL A 163 -3.51 12.37 -13.40
N LEU A 164 -2.34 12.11 -12.83
CA LEU A 164 -2.09 12.29 -11.41
C LEU A 164 -1.57 13.69 -11.13
N ARG A 165 -2.09 14.25 -10.05
CA ARG A 165 -1.56 15.45 -9.42
C ARG A 165 -0.19 15.20 -8.77
N PRO A 166 0.60 16.25 -8.46
CA PRO A 166 1.98 16.07 -7.99
C PRO A 166 2.08 15.48 -6.58
N GLU A 167 0.97 15.44 -5.84
CA GLU A 167 0.84 14.73 -4.57
C GLU A 167 0.87 13.19 -4.75
N TRP A 168 0.88 12.68 -6.00
CA TRP A 168 1.01 11.28 -6.36
C TRP A 168 2.17 11.02 -7.35
N ASP A 169 2.77 9.84 -7.28
CA ASP A 169 3.73 9.33 -8.28
C ASP A 169 3.41 7.87 -8.60
N PHE A 170 3.27 7.54 -9.88
CA PHE A 170 2.95 6.17 -10.31
C PHE A 170 4.03 5.20 -9.86
N THR A 171 3.61 4.02 -9.38
CA THR A 171 4.50 2.94 -8.96
C THR A 171 4.34 1.70 -9.82
N VAL A 172 3.11 1.33 -10.16
CA VAL A 172 2.82 0.14 -10.97
C VAL A 172 1.76 0.48 -12.02
N LEU A 173 1.91 -0.08 -13.22
CA LEU A 173 0.99 0.11 -14.34
C LEU A 173 0.77 -1.24 -15.02
N TYR A 174 -0.50 -1.55 -15.33
CA TYR A 174 -0.85 -2.74 -16.10
C TYR A 174 -2.06 -2.48 -17.01
N PRO A 175 -2.04 -2.91 -18.28
CA PRO A 175 -0.87 -3.35 -19.04
C PRO A 175 0.22 -2.28 -19.06
N LEU A 176 1.46 -2.66 -19.40
CA LEU A 176 2.56 -1.71 -19.47
C LEU A 176 2.24 -0.59 -20.47
N ALA A 177 2.42 0.65 -20.03
CA ALA A 177 2.19 1.84 -20.82
C ALA A 177 3.24 2.91 -20.48
N PRO A 178 3.64 3.75 -21.46
CA PRO A 178 4.58 4.81 -21.21
C PRO A 178 3.94 5.88 -20.30
N MET A 179 4.67 6.26 -19.26
CA MET A 179 4.32 7.40 -18.41
C MET A 179 5.00 8.65 -18.95
N THR A 180 4.26 9.75 -18.98
CA THR A 180 4.76 11.09 -19.33
C THR A 180 4.62 12.00 -18.12
N LYS A 181 5.65 12.81 -17.84
CA LYS A 181 5.56 13.89 -16.85
C LYS A 181 5.44 15.22 -17.59
N SER A 182 4.63 16.14 -17.06
CA SER A 182 4.53 17.48 -17.63
C SER A 182 5.88 18.21 -17.55
N VAL A 183 6.05 19.24 -18.37
CA VAL A 183 7.34 19.99 -18.49
C VAL A 183 7.79 20.59 -17.16
N ASP A 184 6.84 20.94 -16.31
CA ASP A 184 7.02 21.47 -14.95
C ASP A 184 7.05 20.38 -13.86
N ASN A 185 7.02 19.09 -14.24
CA ASN A 185 6.84 17.93 -13.36
C ASN A 185 5.63 18.05 -12.40
N SER A 186 4.65 18.89 -12.72
CA SER A 186 3.47 19.08 -11.89
C SER A 186 2.45 17.96 -12.03
N THR A 187 2.45 17.22 -13.13
CA THR A 187 1.51 16.11 -13.34
C THR A 187 2.18 14.93 -14.02
N SER A 188 1.73 13.73 -13.67
CA SER A 188 2.14 12.49 -14.33
C SER A 188 0.95 11.90 -15.06
N THR A 189 1.11 11.55 -16.32
CA THR A 189 0.04 11.01 -17.17
C THR A 189 0.44 9.66 -17.74
N VAL A 190 -0.48 8.71 -17.68
CA VAL A 190 -0.42 7.43 -18.41
C VAL A 190 -1.64 7.30 -19.30
N SER A 191 -1.47 6.67 -20.47
CA SER A 191 -2.56 6.42 -21.40
C SER A 191 -2.50 5.00 -21.97
N TRP A 192 -3.66 4.35 -22.05
CA TRP A 192 -3.86 3.09 -22.75
C TRP A 192 -4.85 3.29 -23.89
N THR A 193 -4.55 2.71 -25.04
CA THR A 193 -5.51 2.59 -26.15
C THR A 193 -5.89 1.12 -26.30
N VAL A 194 -7.16 0.80 -26.08
CA VAL A 194 -7.67 -0.57 -26.06
C VAL A 194 -8.90 -0.75 -26.94
N SER A 195 -9.10 -1.96 -27.43
CA SER A 195 -10.42 -2.42 -27.90
C SER A 195 -11.13 -3.12 -26.76
N VAL A 196 -12.42 -2.87 -26.60
CA VAL A 196 -13.27 -3.41 -25.55
C VAL A 196 -14.21 -4.43 -26.17
N GLN A 197 -14.29 -5.62 -25.58
CA GLN A 197 -15.21 -6.67 -26.01
C GLN A 197 -16.42 -6.80 -25.06
N PRO A 198 -17.56 -7.35 -25.53
CA PRO A 198 -18.75 -7.51 -24.70
C PRO A 198 -18.58 -8.36 -23.44
N ASP A 199 -17.59 -9.25 -23.42
CA ASP A 199 -17.23 -10.08 -22.28
C ASP A 199 -16.33 -9.36 -21.25
N GLY A 200 -16.00 -8.08 -21.49
CA GLY A 200 -15.09 -7.29 -20.66
C GLY A 200 -13.61 -7.46 -21.02
N THR A 201 -13.27 -8.28 -22.02
CA THR A 201 -11.89 -8.45 -22.47
C THR A 201 -11.39 -7.17 -23.16
N LEU A 202 -10.26 -6.65 -22.69
CA LEU A 202 -9.56 -5.51 -23.27
C LEU A 202 -8.38 -6.01 -24.10
N THR A 203 -8.21 -5.49 -25.31
CA THR A 203 -7.03 -5.77 -26.14
C THR A 203 -6.24 -4.49 -26.37
N GLN A 204 -4.99 -4.44 -25.87
CA GLN A 204 -4.11 -3.27 -26.03
C GLN A 204 -3.62 -3.14 -27.46
N HIS A 205 -3.78 -1.97 -28.07
CA HIS A 205 -3.44 -1.75 -29.50
C HIS A 205 -1.95 -1.85 -29.79
N SER A 206 -1.11 -1.38 -28.87
CA SER A 206 0.35 -1.37 -29.06
C SER A 206 0.99 -2.77 -29.01
N THR A 207 0.41 -3.69 -28.22
CA THR A 207 1.01 -5.00 -27.94
C THR A 207 0.15 -6.18 -28.38
N GLY A 208 -1.13 -5.97 -28.69
CA GLY A 208 -2.11 -7.02 -28.91
C GLY A 208 -2.46 -7.84 -27.66
N ARG A 209 -1.94 -7.46 -26.49
CA ARG A 209 -2.13 -8.23 -25.25
C ARG A 209 -3.56 -8.06 -24.72
N GLN A 210 -4.11 -9.16 -24.23
CA GLN A 210 -5.42 -9.17 -23.59
C GLN A 210 -5.30 -9.01 -22.08
N SER A 211 -6.25 -8.28 -21.50
CA SER A 211 -6.38 -8.04 -20.06
C SER A 211 -7.85 -7.85 -19.71
N SER A 212 -8.25 -8.18 -18.48
CA SER A 212 -9.63 -7.97 -18.02
C SER A 212 -9.90 -6.55 -17.53
N TYR A 213 -8.86 -5.78 -17.23
CA TYR A 213 -8.93 -4.40 -16.73
C TYR A 213 -7.62 -3.65 -17.00
N LEU A 214 -7.66 -2.33 -16.85
CA LEU A 214 -6.48 -1.48 -16.71
C LEU A 214 -6.22 -1.24 -15.23
N PHE A 215 -4.97 -1.02 -14.86
CA PHE A 215 -4.56 -0.93 -13.47
C PHE A 215 -3.42 0.05 -13.31
N TRP A 216 -3.48 0.81 -12.23
CA TRP A 216 -2.39 1.64 -11.78
C TRP A 216 -2.28 1.59 -10.26
N GLU A 217 -1.07 1.84 -9.76
CA GLU A 217 -0.79 2.14 -8.35
C GLU A 217 0.02 3.43 -8.30
N ALA A 218 -0.11 4.14 -7.18
CA ALA A 218 0.68 5.33 -6.94
C ALA A 218 1.06 5.43 -5.47
N ARG A 219 2.19 6.08 -5.21
CA ARG A 219 2.61 6.48 -3.87
C ARG A 219 2.29 7.95 -3.64
N SER A 220 1.89 8.26 -2.41
CA SER A 220 1.84 9.65 -1.94
C SER A 220 3.23 10.27 -1.96
N VAL A 221 3.31 11.52 -2.43
CA VAL A 221 4.51 12.34 -2.41
C VAL A 221 4.22 13.55 -1.53
N LEU A 222 5.06 13.77 -0.52
CA LEU A 222 4.97 14.94 0.34
C LEU A 222 5.15 16.20 -0.52
N SER A 223 4.11 17.03 -0.57
CA SER A 223 4.23 18.35 -1.17
C SER A 223 5.13 19.21 -0.29
N SER A 224 6.25 19.68 -0.83
CA SER A 224 7.16 20.61 -0.16
C SER A 224 6.58 22.04 -0.05
N THR A 225 5.38 22.29 -0.58
CA THR A 225 4.69 23.58 -0.50
C THR A 225 3.36 23.44 0.24
N PRO A 226 3.21 24.07 1.43
CA PRO A 226 1.91 24.21 2.08
C PRO A 226 0.98 24.98 1.14
N ARG A 227 -0.08 24.34 0.65
CA ARG A 227 -1.11 25.05 -0.10
C ARG A 227 -2.03 25.73 0.91
N LEU A 228 -2.07 27.06 0.88
CA LEU A 228 -3.10 27.84 1.55
C LEU A 228 -4.45 27.44 0.95
N LEU A 229 -5.25 26.71 1.71
CA LEU A 229 -6.63 26.41 1.35
C LEU A 229 -7.43 27.72 1.35
N PRO A 230 -8.20 28.03 0.29
CA PRO A 230 -9.12 29.14 0.33
C PRO A 230 -10.12 28.92 1.47
N ALA A 231 -10.24 29.89 2.37
CA ALA A 231 -11.26 29.85 3.42
C ALA A 231 -12.65 29.77 2.77
N GLY A 232 -13.35 28.64 2.99
CA GLY A 232 -14.77 28.49 2.65
C GLY A 232 -15.14 27.57 1.49
N GLY A 233 -14.21 26.81 0.91
CA GLY A 233 -14.54 25.80 -0.11
C GLY A 233 -14.63 24.38 0.47
N PHE A 234 -15.83 23.82 0.62
CA PHE A 234 -16.07 22.40 0.98
C PHE A 234 -15.63 21.39 -0.09
N ASN A 235 -14.82 21.81 -1.05
CA ASN A 235 -14.55 21.08 -2.27
C ASN A 235 -13.07 20.70 -2.38
N LEU A 236 -12.59 20.06 -1.31
CA LEU A 236 -11.21 19.63 -1.12
C LEU A 236 -10.88 18.50 -2.10
N ALA A 237 -9.82 18.69 -2.89
CA ALA A 237 -9.22 17.57 -3.59
C ALA A 237 -8.70 16.55 -2.57
N PHE A 238 -8.81 15.26 -2.87
CA PHE A 238 -8.23 14.23 -2.03
C PHE A 238 -6.69 14.37 -2.03
N ASP A 239 -6.11 14.60 -0.84
CA ASP A 239 -4.66 14.61 -0.65
C ASP A 239 -4.21 13.26 -0.06
N PRO A 240 -3.50 12.42 -0.84
CA PRO A 240 -3.05 11.12 -0.35
C PRO A 240 -1.97 11.21 0.74
N SER A 241 -1.34 12.38 0.92
CA SER A 241 -0.39 12.63 2.01
C SER A 241 -1.10 12.94 3.33
N ASN A 242 -2.38 13.32 3.28
CA ASN A 242 -3.21 13.61 4.45
C ASN A 242 -4.60 12.96 4.35
N PRO A 243 -4.69 11.62 4.29
CA PRO A 243 -5.95 10.92 4.10
C PRO A 243 -6.83 10.87 5.35
N THR A 244 -6.27 11.19 6.52
CA THR A 244 -6.98 11.14 7.81
C THR A 244 -8.12 12.15 7.93
N VAL A 245 -8.13 13.20 7.10
CA VAL A 245 -9.23 14.18 7.01
C VAL A 245 -10.57 13.48 6.76
N PHE A 246 -10.59 12.39 5.99
CA PHE A 246 -11.82 11.66 5.68
C PHE A 246 -12.33 10.78 6.84
N PHE A 247 -11.62 10.75 7.97
CA PHE A 247 -12.04 10.09 9.20
C PHE A 247 -12.42 11.08 10.31
N GLU A 248 -12.46 12.39 10.01
CA GLU A 248 -12.98 13.40 10.93
C GLU A 248 -14.50 13.23 11.14
N PRO A 249 -15.06 13.72 12.26
CA PRO A 249 -16.44 13.41 12.67
C PRO A 249 -17.56 13.78 11.67
N TRP A 250 -17.28 14.69 10.73
CA TRP A 250 -18.23 15.09 9.69
C TRP A 250 -18.23 14.17 8.47
N HIS A 251 -17.32 13.21 8.38
CA HIS A 251 -17.30 12.19 7.34
C HIS A 251 -17.91 10.89 7.83
N VAL A 252 -18.70 10.25 6.96
CA VAL A 252 -19.25 8.92 7.23
C VAL A 252 -18.11 7.92 7.26
N SER A 253 -17.97 7.20 8.37
CA SER A 253 -17.02 6.10 8.50
C SER A 253 -17.62 5.00 9.36
N VAL A 254 -17.24 3.75 9.09
CA VAL A 254 -17.75 2.57 9.80
C VAL A 254 -16.59 1.82 10.43
N THR A 255 -16.77 1.36 11.66
CA THR A 255 -15.80 0.55 12.40
C THR A 255 -16.38 -0.85 12.63
N LEU A 256 -15.74 -1.87 12.06
CA LEU A 256 -16.20 -3.27 12.14
C LEU A 256 -15.14 -4.20 12.74
N PRO A 257 -15.56 -5.24 13.48
CA PRO A 257 -14.70 -6.40 13.72
C PRO A 257 -14.42 -7.13 12.41
N PHE A 258 -13.26 -7.79 12.32
CA PHE A 258 -12.83 -8.51 11.12
C PHE A 258 -13.85 -9.55 10.64
N ASP A 259 -14.48 -10.27 11.58
CA ASP A 259 -15.41 -11.37 11.27
C ASP A 259 -16.69 -10.90 10.58
N SER A 260 -17.07 -9.62 10.70
CA SER A 260 -18.24 -9.03 10.04
C SER A 260 -17.87 -8.20 8.81
N LEU A 261 -16.58 -7.94 8.59
CA LEU A 261 -16.12 -7.05 7.51
C LEU A 261 -16.45 -7.59 6.14
N GLU A 262 -16.14 -8.88 5.88
CA GLU A 262 -16.27 -9.46 4.54
C GLU A 262 -17.71 -9.38 4.01
N GLN A 263 -18.68 -9.76 4.86
CA GLN A 263 -20.09 -9.69 4.50
C GLN A 263 -20.55 -8.25 4.28
N TYR A 264 -20.32 -7.36 5.25
CA TYR A 264 -20.76 -5.97 5.16
C TYR A 264 -20.12 -5.24 3.97
N LEU A 265 -18.80 -5.36 3.81
CA LEU A 265 -18.10 -4.72 2.70
C LEU A 265 -18.55 -5.31 1.35
N GLY A 266 -18.80 -6.62 1.28
CA GLY A 266 -19.35 -7.27 0.10
C GLY A 266 -20.71 -6.68 -0.31
N ASP A 267 -21.62 -6.50 0.64
CA ASP A 267 -22.94 -5.91 0.41
C ASP A 267 -22.83 -4.44 -0.04
N VAL A 268 -21.94 -3.68 0.60
CA VAL A 268 -21.66 -2.29 0.21
C VAL A 268 -21.12 -2.22 -1.21
N LEU A 269 -20.08 -2.99 -1.55
CA LEU A 269 -19.50 -2.97 -2.90
C LEU A 269 -20.53 -3.37 -3.98
N GLN A 270 -21.42 -4.32 -3.70
CA GLN A 270 -22.53 -4.66 -4.61
C GLN A 270 -23.48 -3.48 -4.81
N SER A 271 -23.82 -2.75 -3.74
CA SER A 271 -24.65 -1.53 -3.85
C SER A 271 -23.98 -0.42 -4.68
N LEU A 272 -22.65 -0.45 -4.80
CA LEU A 272 -21.87 0.46 -5.64
C LEU A 272 -21.73 -0.05 -7.09
N THR A 273 -22.55 -1.02 -7.50
CA THR A 273 -22.60 -1.66 -8.84
C THR A 273 -21.43 -2.56 -9.19
N LEU A 274 -20.58 -2.94 -8.22
CA LEU A 274 -19.53 -3.94 -8.48
C LEU A 274 -20.16 -5.32 -8.68
N THR A 275 -19.69 -6.03 -9.72
CA THR A 275 -20.08 -7.43 -9.94
C THR A 275 -19.48 -8.35 -8.87
N PRO A 276 -20.02 -9.58 -8.67
CA PRO A 276 -19.45 -10.53 -7.71
C PRO A 276 -17.95 -10.82 -7.93
N ALA A 277 -17.51 -10.84 -9.19
CA ALA A 277 -16.10 -11.04 -9.53
C ALA A 277 -15.24 -9.84 -9.08
N MET A 278 -15.72 -8.61 -9.30
CA MET A 278 -15.03 -7.38 -8.86
C MET A 278 -15.00 -7.29 -7.33
N CYS A 279 -16.09 -7.62 -6.63
CA CYS A 279 -16.12 -7.64 -5.16
C CYS A 279 -15.11 -8.64 -4.59
N THR A 280 -15.05 -9.84 -5.17
CA THR A 280 -14.07 -10.87 -4.78
C THR A 280 -12.65 -10.35 -4.99
N GLU A 281 -12.38 -9.75 -6.14
CA GLU A 281 -11.06 -9.20 -6.48
C GLU A 281 -10.63 -8.07 -5.52
N PHE A 282 -11.57 -7.19 -5.16
CA PHE A 282 -11.38 -6.11 -4.20
C PHE A 282 -11.02 -6.67 -2.82
N ILE A 283 -11.84 -7.59 -2.30
CA ILE A 283 -11.66 -8.16 -0.95
C ILE A 283 -10.36 -8.95 -0.88
N VAL A 284 -10.09 -9.84 -1.84
CA VAL A 284 -8.90 -10.69 -1.85
C VAL A 284 -7.62 -9.87 -1.92
N TYR A 285 -7.62 -8.74 -2.63
CA TYR A 285 -6.45 -7.85 -2.68
C TYR A 285 -6.11 -7.25 -1.30
N TRP A 286 -7.12 -6.77 -0.58
CA TRP A 286 -6.94 -6.10 0.70
C TRP A 286 -6.96 -7.06 1.90
N LEU A 287 -7.36 -8.32 1.70
CA LEU A 287 -7.43 -9.33 2.75
C LEU A 287 -6.14 -9.46 3.57
N PRO A 288 -4.92 -9.45 2.98
CA PRO A 288 -3.68 -9.45 3.76
C PRO A 288 -3.57 -8.25 4.71
N SER A 289 -3.96 -7.04 4.27
CA SER A 289 -3.97 -5.85 5.13
C SER A 289 -5.00 -5.97 6.26
N PHE A 290 -6.22 -6.43 5.94
CA PHE A 290 -7.27 -6.65 6.95
C PHE A 290 -6.82 -7.68 8.01
N GLN A 291 -6.16 -8.77 7.58
CA GLN A 291 -5.61 -9.78 8.48
C GLN A 291 -4.53 -9.20 9.39
N ARG A 292 -3.62 -8.37 8.86
CA ARG A 292 -2.61 -7.70 9.70
C ARG A 292 -3.23 -6.80 10.76
N ILE A 293 -4.30 -6.07 10.43
CA ILE A 293 -5.04 -5.24 11.39
C ILE A 293 -5.69 -6.11 12.47
N ARG A 294 -6.37 -7.19 12.06
CA ARG A 294 -6.97 -8.17 12.98
C ARG A 294 -5.94 -8.78 13.92
N ASP A 295 -4.79 -9.19 13.41
CA ASP A 295 -3.73 -9.87 14.19
C ASP A 295 -3.11 -8.94 15.25
N ARG A 296 -3.26 -7.62 15.09
CA ARG A 296 -2.94 -6.61 16.12
C ARG A 296 -4.06 -6.42 17.16
N GLY A 297 -5.14 -7.18 17.07
CA GLY A 297 -6.31 -7.07 17.94
C GLY A 297 -7.18 -5.83 17.67
N GLN A 298 -7.04 -5.21 16.50
CA GLN A 298 -7.75 -3.99 16.14
C GLN A 298 -9.05 -4.28 15.36
N HIS A 299 -9.99 -3.34 15.41
CA HIS A 299 -11.11 -3.28 14.48
C HIS A 299 -10.70 -2.51 13.23
N ILE A 300 -11.42 -2.73 12.14
CA ILE A 300 -11.16 -2.08 10.85
C ILE A 300 -12.15 -0.93 10.71
N ARG A 301 -11.61 0.29 10.66
CA ARG A 301 -12.38 1.50 10.35
C ARG A 301 -12.16 1.85 8.90
N PHE A 302 -13.23 2.10 8.14
CA PHE A 302 -13.13 2.49 6.74
C PHE A 302 -14.18 3.53 6.32
N THR A 303 -13.90 4.18 5.20
CA THR A 303 -14.78 5.14 4.50
C THR A 303 -14.46 5.09 3.00
N PHE A 304 -15.25 5.78 2.19
CA PHE A 304 -14.98 5.98 0.77
C PHE A 304 -14.77 7.46 0.46
N VAL A 305 -13.80 7.75 -0.39
CA VAL A 305 -13.53 9.11 -0.86
C VAL A 305 -14.64 9.53 -1.83
N PRO A 306 -15.25 10.72 -1.67
CA PRO A 306 -16.19 11.26 -2.64
C PRO A 306 -15.58 11.33 -4.04
N GLN A 307 -16.34 10.90 -5.05
CA GLN A 307 -15.87 10.81 -6.43
C GLN A 307 -15.34 12.15 -6.96
N GLU A 308 -15.97 13.28 -6.61
CA GLU A 308 -15.49 14.60 -7.01
C GLU A 308 -14.10 14.95 -6.41
N ALA A 309 -13.88 14.61 -5.14
CA ALA A 309 -12.59 14.82 -4.48
C ALA A 309 -11.50 13.93 -5.09
N PHE A 310 -11.84 12.68 -5.43
CA PHE A 310 -10.93 11.75 -6.09
C PHE A 310 -10.60 12.17 -7.53
N ASN A 311 -11.59 12.65 -8.29
CA ASN A 311 -11.40 13.18 -9.65
C ASN A 311 -10.41 14.35 -9.69
N LYS A 312 -10.40 15.20 -8.66
CA LYS A 312 -9.44 16.30 -8.54
C LYS A 312 -8.02 15.83 -8.24
N ALA A 313 -7.85 14.66 -7.61
CA ALA A 313 -6.56 14.10 -7.24
C ALA A 313 -5.94 13.23 -8.35
N ALA A 314 -6.78 12.44 -9.03
CA ALA A 314 -6.42 11.58 -10.13
C ALA A 314 -7.50 11.70 -11.21
N GLU A 315 -7.25 12.45 -12.28
CA GLU A 315 -8.24 12.67 -13.34
C GLU A 315 -8.29 11.47 -14.28
N LEU A 316 -9.48 10.90 -14.53
CA LEU A 316 -9.71 9.82 -15.48
C LEU A 316 -10.36 10.40 -16.76
N LYS A 317 -9.67 10.26 -17.90
CA LYS A 317 -10.15 10.71 -19.22
C LYS A 317 -10.43 9.52 -20.12
N ILE A 318 -11.55 9.56 -20.81
CA ILE A 318 -11.96 8.54 -21.77
C ILE A 318 -12.26 9.23 -23.09
N GLU A 319 -11.53 8.84 -24.12
CA GLU A 319 -11.62 9.39 -25.47
C GLU A 319 -12.07 8.29 -26.45
N GLY A 320 -12.82 8.68 -27.48
CA GLY A 320 -13.46 7.76 -28.43
C GLY A 320 -14.91 7.51 -28.07
N ALA A 321 -15.22 6.33 -27.50
CA ALA A 321 -16.56 6.02 -27.02
C ALA A 321 -16.86 6.80 -25.73
N ILE A 322 -18.06 7.40 -25.66
CA ILE A 322 -18.49 8.18 -24.51
C ILE A 322 -19.23 7.25 -23.55
N PRO A 323 -18.75 7.05 -22.30
CA PRO A 323 -19.47 6.26 -21.32
C PRO A 323 -20.75 6.97 -20.89
N LYS A 324 -21.83 6.22 -20.70
CA LYS A 324 -23.07 6.73 -20.11
C LYS A 324 -22.86 7.12 -18.65
N ALA A 325 -22.09 6.32 -17.91
CA ALA A 325 -21.74 6.56 -16.52
C ALA A 325 -20.31 6.12 -16.21
N VAL A 326 -19.72 6.80 -15.21
CA VAL A 326 -18.41 6.48 -14.64
C VAL A 326 -18.57 6.43 -13.12
N ALA A 327 -18.26 5.28 -12.53
CA ALA A 327 -18.18 5.11 -11.08
C ALA A 327 -16.74 4.88 -10.65
N ARG A 328 -16.29 5.65 -9.64
CA ARG A 328 -14.93 5.57 -9.08
C ARG A 328 -15.03 5.41 -7.57
N VAL A 329 -14.75 4.19 -7.11
CA VAL A 329 -14.85 3.77 -5.72
C VAL A 329 -13.45 3.72 -5.13
N PHE A 330 -13.13 4.60 -4.17
CA PHE A 330 -11.81 4.58 -3.53
C PHE A 330 -11.95 4.48 -2.01
N MET A 331 -11.59 3.32 -1.44
CA MET A 331 -11.75 3.03 -0.02
C MET A 331 -10.52 3.48 0.77
N LEU A 332 -10.74 4.21 1.87
CA LEU A 332 -9.73 4.43 2.90
C LEU A 332 -10.03 3.52 4.08
N PHE A 333 -9.03 2.84 4.62
CA PHE A 333 -9.24 1.96 5.77
C PHE A 333 -8.03 1.90 6.68
N GLY A 334 -8.23 1.58 7.96
CA GLY A 334 -7.14 1.45 8.92
C GLY A 334 -7.56 0.74 10.21
N GLY A 335 -6.58 0.35 11.01
CA GLY A 335 -6.80 -0.33 12.28
C GLY A 335 -7.06 0.65 13.42
N VAL A 336 -8.13 0.41 14.19
CA VAL A 336 -8.45 1.17 15.41
C VAL A 336 -8.50 0.25 16.61
N VAL A 337 -8.00 0.71 17.75
CA VAL A 337 -8.04 -0.06 19.00
C VAL A 337 -9.50 -0.28 19.40
N LYS A 338 -9.79 -1.46 19.94
CA LYS A 338 -11.10 -1.76 20.53
C LYS A 338 -11.33 -0.79 21.70
N GLN A 339 -12.21 0.20 21.53
CA GLN A 339 -12.65 0.99 22.67
C GLN A 339 -13.51 0.10 23.58
N GLU A 340 -13.05 -0.15 24.80
CA GLU A 340 -13.92 -0.59 25.89
C GLU A 340 -14.75 0.63 26.31
N SER A 341 -15.94 0.79 25.71
CA SER A 341 -16.89 1.87 25.95
C SER A 341 -17.01 2.24 27.44
N ARG A 342 -16.69 3.48 27.80
CA ARG A 342 -17.03 4.06 29.11
C ARG A 342 -17.58 5.49 29.07
N ASP A 343 -17.74 6.08 27.89
CA ASP A 343 -18.28 7.44 27.78
C ASP A 343 -19.36 7.49 26.68
N PRO A 344 -20.64 7.72 27.03
CA PRO A 344 -21.74 7.81 26.07
C PRO A 344 -21.76 9.11 25.24
N ASP A 345 -20.90 10.10 25.54
CA ASP A 345 -20.80 11.38 24.81
C ASP A 345 -19.51 11.52 23.96
N ALA A 346 -18.63 10.51 23.96
CA ALA A 346 -17.37 10.54 23.22
C ALA A 346 -17.54 9.94 21.82
N ASP A 347 -17.67 10.82 20.82
CA ASP A 347 -17.52 10.52 19.39
C ASP A 347 -18.61 9.56 18.84
N TYR A 348 -19.64 10.11 18.17
CA TYR A 348 -20.69 9.33 17.51
C TYR A 348 -20.10 8.48 16.36
N GLN A 349 -19.48 7.35 16.68
CA GLN A 349 -19.07 6.33 15.72
C GLN A 349 -20.25 5.39 15.49
N LEU A 350 -20.70 5.29 14.24
CA LEU A 350 -21.83 4.44 13.87
C LEU A 350 -21.50 2.97 14.17
N ILE A 351 -22.25 2.39 15.09
CA ILE A 351 -22.20 0.96 15.41
C ILE A 351 -22.82 0.18 14.24
N ILE A 352 -22.50 -1.12 14.11
CA ILE A 352 -22.96 -2.03 13.05
C ILE A 352 -24.46 -1.89 12.71
N GLU A 353 -25.31 -1.65 13.71
CA GLU A 353 -26.76 -1.47 13.54
C GLU A 353 -27.12 -0.16 12.80
N ASP A 354 -26.40 0.94 13.06
CA ASP A 354 -26.61 2.19 12.33
C ASP A 354 -25.94 2.17 10.94
N ALA A 355 -24.87 1.38 10.81
CA ALA A 355 -24.11 1.25 9.57
C ALA A 355 -24.90 0.55 8.44
N CYS A 356 -25.93 -0.25 8.77
CA CYS A 356 -26.73 -0.97 7.77
C CYS A 356 -27.66 -0.05 6.95
N HIS A 357 -27.81 1.22 7.32
CA HIS A 357 -28.68 2.20 6.65
C HIS A 357 -27.92 3.29 5.87
N ILE A 358 -26.60 3.16 5.72
CA ILE A 358 -25.78 4.16 5.02
C ILE A 358 -26.02 4.08 3.51
N ASP A 359 -26.45 5.19 2.91
CA ASP A 359 -26.48 5.37 1.46
C ASP A 359 -25.07 5.66 0.92
N TRP A 360 -24.25 4.62 0.82
CA TRP A 360 -22.89 4.73 0.27
C TRP A 360 -22.85 5.30 -1.16
N PRO A 361 -23.76 4.91 -2.08
CA PRO A 361 -23.86 5.59 -3.37
C PRO A 361 -23.98 7.11 -3.28
N GLY A 362 -24.87 7.61 -2.41
CA GLY A 362 -25.05 9.04 -2.16
C GLY A 362 -23.85 9.70 -1.50
N VAL A 363 -23.21 9.03 -0.53
CA VAL A 363 -21.99 9.51 0.16
C VAL A 363 -20.83 9.69 -0.82
N ILE A 364 -20.67 8.77 -1.77
CA ILE A 364 -19.59 8.82 -2.76
C ILE A 364 -19.96 9.76 -3.92
N GLY A 365 -21.26 9.90 -4.24
CA GLY A 365 -21.77 10.67 -5.36
C GLY A 365 -21.72 9.91 -6.69
N LEU A 366 -22.13 8.64 -6.67
CA LEU A 366 -22.16 7.78 -7.87
C LEU A 366 -23.49 7.87 -8.62
N ASP A 367 -23.41 7.82 -9.96
CA ASP A 367 -24.59 7.63 -10.83
C ASP A 367 -24.96 6.15 -10.94
N ILE A 368 -25.67 5.62 -9.96
CA ILE A 368 -26.08 4.21 -9.91
C ILE A 368 -26.99 3.85 -11.08
N TRP A 369 -27.97 4.69 -11.42
CA TRP A 369 -28.90 4.41 -12.52
C TRP A 369 -28.20 4.33 -13.88
N GLY A 370 -27.21 5.21 -14.12
CA GLY A 370 -26.38 5.12 -15.31
C GLY A 370 -25.47 3.89 -15.29
N MET A 371 -24.96 3.53 -14.12
CA MET A 371 -24.13 2.35 -13.93
C MET A 371 -24.89 1.02 -13.96
N GLU A 372 -26.20 0.98 -13.75
CA GLU A 372 -27.02 -0.24 -13.87
C GLU A 372 -27.47 -0.53 -15.31
N ASP A 373 -27.33 0.44 -16.23
CA ASP A 373 -27.71 0.25 -17.64
C ASP A 373 -26.70 -0.64 -18.39
N GLU A 374 -26.93 -1.96 -18.34
CA GLU A 374 -26.12 -2.95 -19.05
C GLU A 374 -26.16 -2.83 -20.57
N ALA A 375 -27.14 -2.10 -21.12
CA ALA A 375 -27.20 -1.81 -22.56
C ALA A 375 -26.33 -0.60 -22.97
N ALA A 376 -25.62 0.03 -22.02
CA ALA A 376 -24.74 1.14 -22.28
C ALA A 376 -23.27 0.81 -22.01
N PHE A 377 -22.38 1.58 -22.67
CA PHE A 377 -20.97 1.61 -22.29
C PHE A 377 -20.82 2.36 -20.95
N ARG A 378 -20.20 1.72 -19.97
CA ARG A 378 -20.00 2.20 -18.59
C ARG A 378 -18.56 1.97 -18.17
N VAL A 379 -18.08 2.73 -17.21
CA VAL A 379 -16.73 2.54 -16.65
C VAL A 379 -16.78 2.49 -15.13
N LEU A 380 -16.15 1.47 -14.58
CA LEU A 380 -16.04 1.27 -13.14
C LEU A 380 -14.56 1.24 -12.78
N GLU A 381 -14.15 2.12 -11.89
CA GLU A 381 -12.85 2.08 -11.23
C GLU A 381 -13.06 1.79 -9.75
N TRP A 382 -12.32 0.83 -9.19
CA TRP A 382 -12.24 0.68 -7.75
C TRP A 382 -10.79 0.66 -7.29
N GLY A 383 -10.50 1.14 -6.08
CA GLY A 383 -9.20 1.10 -5.45
C GLY A 383 -9.28 1.38 -3.96
N GLY A 384 -8.14 1.47 -3.30
CA GLY A 384 -8.12 1.87 -1.90
C GLY A 384 -6.76 2.21 -1.33
N MET A 385 -6.73 2.50 -0.05
CA MET A 385 -5.53 2.89 0.67
C MET A 385 -5.63 2.53 2.14
N GLU A 386 -4.62 1.82 2.64
CA GLU A 386 -4.45 1.59 4.08
C GLU A 386 -3.88 2.88 4.71
N VAL A 387 -4.59 3.44 5.67
CA VAL A 387 -4.26 4.67 6.38
C VAL A 387 -3.72 4.31 7.76
N PRO A 388 -2.53 4.83 8.14
CA PRO A 388 -2.04 4.73 9.52
C PRO A 388 -2.96 5.56 10.43
N MET A 389 -3.77 4.90 11.24
CA MET A 389 -4.66 5.56 12.19
C MET A 389 -3.92 5.75 13.51
N LEU A 390 -3.81 7.00 13.96
CA LEU A 390 -3.28 7.31 15.29
C LEU A 390 -4.26 6.77 16.35
N SER A 391 -3.74 6.03 17.32
CA SER A 391 -4.49 5.72 18.53
C SER A 391 -4.42 6.96 19.41
N TYR A 392 -5.51 7.71 19.56
CA TYR A 392 -5.56 8.82 20.53
C TYR A 392 -5.64 8.30 21.96
#